data_AF-A0A938TRZ7-F1
#
_entry.id   AF-A0A938TRZ7-F1
#
_cell.length_a   1.000
_cell.length_b   1.000
_cell.length_c   1.000
_cell.angle_alpha   90.00
_cell.angle_beta   90.00
_cell.angle_gamma   90.00
#
_symmetry.space_group_name_H-M   'P 1'
#
loop_
_entity.id
_entity.type
_entity.pdbx_description
1 polymer ?
#
loop_
_entity_poly.entity_id
_entity_poly.type
_entity_poly.pdbx_seq_one_letter_code
_entity_poly.pdbx_strand_id
1 'polypeptide(L)'
;MSYQFLRTEFLEYFKQKDHKIMPSSSLIPADDPSILFTNAGMNQFKDWFLGTTPALAPATATAQRCVRAGGKHNDLENVGYTARHHTFFEMLGNFSFGSYFKTGAIEYAWSFIRNNLSIPQDKLWITVHHQDQESFKIWRDHIGVDEKRIVFCSDKDNFWAMGDRGPCGPCTEIFYDHGPSVAGGPPGSPDADGDRYMEIWNLVFMQYDRQADGSYLPLPKPCVDTGMGLERLACVYEGVFSNFDTSLFRLLKTSFADQIGCPITEVKLNVLADHCRASVFLIADGATPSAEGRGYVLRRLIRRALSHGYQLGLRRPFLHQHVKVVVRLMQDAYPYLKEKIEHCEKVIAIEEQQFF
;
A
#
# COMPACT_ATOMS: atom_id res chain seq x y z
N MET A 1 -3.24 -12.62 16.85
CA MET A 1 -2.05 -11.77 16.62
C MET A 1 -2.52 -10.51 15.90
N SER A 2 -1.89 -9.36 16.16
CA SER A 2 -2.37 -8.04 15.70
C SER A 2 -1.72 -7.61 14.38
N TYR A 3 -2.31 -6.63 13.70
CA TYR A 3 -1.71 -5.89 12.58
C TYR A 3 -0.23 -5.51 12.78
N GLN A 4 0.16 -5.15 14.00
CA GLN A 4 1.54 -4.78 14.34
C GLN A 4 2.51 -5.96 14.23
N PHE A 5 2.05 -7.17 14.58
CA PHE A 5 2.86 -8.39 14.46
C PHE A 5 3.30 -8.63 13.02
N LEU A 6 2.40 -8.50 12.04
CA LEU A 6 2.71 -8.74 10.62
C LEU A 6 3.81 -7.78 10.11
N ARG A 7 3.74 -6.50 10.51
CA ARG A 7 4.79 -5.52 10.17
C ARG A 7 6.13 -5.93 10.76
N THR A 8 6.17 -6.23 12.06
CA THR A 8 7.41 -6.60 12.75
C THR A 8 7.99 -7.89 12.21
N GLU A 9 7.17 -8.90 11.97
CA GLU A 9 7.56 -10.20 11.42
C GLU A 9 8.20 -10.04 10.04
N PHE A 10 7.63 -9.21 9.17
CA PHE A 10 8.20 -8.90 7.87
C PHE A 10 9.60 -8.26 7.98
N LEU A 11 9.74 -7.24 8.83
CA LEU A 11 11.00 -6.53 8.97
C LEU A 11 12.08 -7.41 9.61
N GLU A 12 11.74 -8.18 10.65
CA GLU A 12 12.70 -9.11 11.27
C GLU A 12 13.07 -10.27 10.34
N TYR A 13 12.14 -10.77 9.52
CA TYR A 13 12.45 -11.76 8.48
C TYR A 13 13.52 -11.24 7.51
N PHE A 14 13.34 -10.04 6.94
CA PHE A 14 14.31 -9.50 5.99
C PHE A 14 15.63 -9.07 6.64
N LYS A 15 15.59 -8.64 7.90
CA LYS A 15 16.81 -8.39 8.69
C LYS A 15 17.65 -9.66 8.88
N GLN A 16 17.00 -10.81 9.10
CA GLN A 16 17.69 -12.12 9.17
C GLN A 16 18.25 -12.58 7.80
N LYS A 17 17.82 -11.94 6.71
CA LYS A 17 18.35 -12.12 5.34
C LYS A 17 19.30 -10.98 4.95
N ASP A 18 19.97 -10.37 5.93
CA ASP A 18 20.96 -9.30 5.75
C ASP A 18 20.45 -8.03 5.05
N HIS A 19 19.14 -7.78 5.08
CA HIS A 19 18.60 -6.50 4.60
C HIS A 19 18.74 -5.45 5.69
N LYS A 20 19.26 -4.27 5.32
CA LYS A 20 19.25 -3.12 6.21
C LYS A 20 17.83 -2.59 6.37
N ILE A 21 17.31 -2.60 7.60
CA ILE A 21 15.99 -2.03 7.88
C ILE A 21 16.08 -0.50 7.86
N MET A 22 15.31 0.11 6.97
CA MET A 22 15.25 1.57 6.81
C MET A 22 13.87 2.06 7.26
N PRO A 23 13.78 3.27 7.86
CA PRO A 23 12.50 3.83 8.24
C PRO A 23 11.64 4.17 7.01
N SER A 24 10.33 4.28 7.22
CA SER A 24 9.43 4.89 6.23
C SER A 24 9.87 6.33 5.97
N SER A 25 9.90 6.73 4.70
CA SER A 25 10.05 8.14 4.34
C SER A 25 8.77 8.94 4.67
N SER A 26 8.87 10.27 4.54
CA SER A 26 7.72 11.18 4.59
C SER A 26 6.74 10.89 3.46
N LEU A 27 5.46 11.16 3.68
CA LEU A 27 4.43 11.18 2.63
C LEU A 27 4.62 12.35 1.66
N ILE A 28 5.39 13.36 2.05
CA ILE A 28 5.72 14.54 1.24
C ILE A 28 7.19 14.42 0.81
N PRO A 29 7.46 14.02 -0.45
CA PRO A 29 8.82 13.98 -0.97
C PRO A 29 9.43 15.40 -0.97
N ALA A 30 10.60 15.56 -0.35
CA ALA A 30 11.32 16.82 -0.34
C ALA A 30 11.98 17.11 -1.70
N ASP A 31 12.51 16.07 -2.34
CA ASP A 31 13.46 16.19 -3.46
C ASP A 31 12.93 15.66 -4.80
N ASP A 32 11.62 15.38 -4.90
CA ASP A 32 11.02 14.92 -6.16
C ASP A 32 9.73 15.71 -6.52
N PRO A 33 9.84 16.74 -7.39
CA PRO A 33 8.68 17.53 -7.83
C PRO A 33 7.74 16.75 -8.76
N SER A 34 8.15 15.59 -9.29
CA SER A 34 7.31 14.77 -10.16
C SER A 34 6.28 13.92 -9.40
N ILE A 35 6.40 13.85 -8.06
CA ILE A 35 5.54 13.05 -7.20
C ILE A 35 4.74 13.93 -6.25
N LEU A 36 3.41 13.74 -6.28
CA LEU A 36 2.53 14.45 -5.36
C LEU A 36 2.67 13.95 -3.92
N PHE A 37 2.59 12.64 -3.71
CA PHE A 37 2.80 11.98 -2.42
C PHE A 37 3.57 10.68 -2.62
N THR A 38 4.32 10.26 -1.61
CA THR A 38 4.96 8.93 -1.59
C THR A 38 3.90 7.85 -1.78
N ASN A 39 3.96 7.12 -2.89
CA ASN A 39 2.94 6.18 -3.33
C ASN A 39 3.41 4.71 -3.32
N ALA A 40 4.71 4.49 -3.08
CA ALA A 40 5.35 3.19 -2.99
C ALA A 40 6.61 3.25 -2.10
N GLY A 41 7.02 2.08 -1.57
CA GLY A 41 8.25 1.92 -0.79
C GLY A 41 9.51 2.35 -1.52
N MET A 42 9.56 2.15 -2.84
CA MET A 42 10.71 2.42 -3.68
C MET A 42 11.04 3.90 -3.87
N ASN A 43 10.10 4.83 -3.58
CA ASN A 43 10.29 6.24 -3.93
C ASN A 43 11.52 6.86 -3.27
N GLN A 44 11.82 6.49 -2.01
CA GLN A 44 13.01 6.98 -1.29
C GLN A 44 14.33 6.37 -1.79
N PHE A 45 14.27 5.34 -2.62
CA PHE A 45 15.42 4.65 -3.20
C PHE A 45 15.56 4.90 -4.70
N LYS A 46 14.78 5.82 -5.28
CA LYS A 46 14.78 6.14 -6.71
C LYS A 46 16.20 6.31 -7.27
N ASP A 47 17.00 7.17 -6.64
CA ASP A 47 18.37 7.48 -7.08
C ASP A 47 19.34 6.29 -6.93
N TRP A 48 19.04 5.36 -6.02
CA TRP A 48 19.85 4.15 -5.86
C TRP A 48 19.55 3.16 -6.99
N PHE A 49 18.29 3.04 -7.42
CA PHE A 49 17.92 2.26 -8.60
C PHE A 49 18.51 2.84 -9.88
N LEU A 50 18.48 4.17 -10.02
CA LEU A 50 19.07 4.87 -11.17
C LEU A 50 20.61 4.84 -11.15
N GLY A 51 21.22 4.54 -10.00
CA GLY A 51 22.68 4.57 -9.82
C GLY A 51 23.27 5.97 -9.80
N THR A 52 22.44 7.01 -9.66
CA THR A 52 22.88 8.42 -9.57
C THR A 52 23.49 8.71 -8.20
N THR A 53 23.06 7.99 -7.15
CA THR A 53 23.64 8.03 -5.82
C THR A 53 24.04 6.62 -5.36
N PRO A 54 25.20 6.42 -4.72
CA PRO A 54 25.57 5.13 -4.16
C PRO A 54 24.58 4.66 -3.08
N ALA A 55 24.12 3.41 -3.20
CA ALA A 55 23.28 2.80 -2.18
C ALA A 55 24.04 2.64 -0.85
N LEU A 56 23.39 2.95 0.27
CA LEU A 56 23.99 2.80 1.61
C LEU A 56 24.02 1.35 2.12
N ALA A 57 23.35 0.44 1.40
CA ALA A 57 23.34 -1.00 1.65
C ALA A 57 23.01 -1.73 0.35
N PRO A 58 23.49 -2.98 0.16
CA PRO A 58 23.18 -3.78 -1.03
C PRO A 58 21.72 -4.23 -1.11
N ALA A 59 21.07 -4.38 0.05
CA ALA A 59 19.66 -4.70 0.17
C ALA A 59 19.04 -4.00 1.39
N THR A 60 17.76 -3.63 1.28
CA THR A 60 17.02 -2.95 2.37
C THR A 60 15.60 -3.47 2.49
N ALA A 61 14.97 -3.28 3.64
CA ALA A 61 13.53 -3.52 3.80
C ALA A 61 12.87 -2.42 4.63
N THR A 62 11.62 -2.12 4.31
CA THR A 62 10.83 -1.03 4.92
C THR A 62 9.36 -1.41 5.09
N ALA A 63 8.69 -0.69 5.98
CA ALA A 63 7.24 -0.59 6.05
C ALA A 63 6.85 0.85 5.72
N GLN A 64 6.69 1.14 4.43
CA GLN A 64 6.47 2.48 3.92
C GLN A 64 5.01 2.89 4.04
N ARG A 65 4.76 4.08 4.58
CA ARG A 65 3.45 4.73 4.50
C ARG A 65 3.25 5.31 3.12
N CYS A 66 2.11 5.04 2.50
CA CYS A 66 1.81 5.47 1.15
C CYS A 66 0.49 6.24 1.11
N VAL A 67 0.42 7.25 0.24
CA VAL A 67 -0.83 7.92 -0.13
C VAL A 67 -1.07 7.81 -1.64
N ARG A 68 -2.21 7.23 -2.02
CA ARG A 68 -2.68 7.11 -3.42
C ARG A 68 -3.98 7.89 -3.60
N ALA A 69 -3.87 9.21 -3.57
CA ALA A 69 -5.01 10.14 -3.70
C ALA A 69 -4.79 11.20 -4.81
N GLY A 70 -3.92 10.90 -5.79
CA GLY A 70 -3.61 11.78 -6.91
C GLY A 70 -2.37 11.33 -7.70
N GLY A 71 -2.16 11.92 -8.87
CA GLY A 71 -1.10 11.50 -9.79
C GLY A 71 -1.42 10.15 -10.47
N LYS A 72 -0.37 9.39 -10.80
CA LYS A 72 -0.48 8.13 -11.55
C LYS A 72 -1.28 7.04 -10.81
N HIS A 73 -1.04 6.89 -9.51
CA HIS A 73 -1.75 5.93 -8.66
C HIS A 73 -2.76 6.68 -7.79
N ASN A 74 -4.04 6.55 -8.14
CA ASN A 74 -5.12 7.27 -7.47
C ASN A 74 -6.29 6.33 -7.18
N ASP A 75 -6.42 5.96 -5.92
CA ASP A 75 -7.44 5.03 -5.42
C ASP A 75 -8.59 5.75 -4.71
N LEU A 76 -8.62 7.09 -4.75
CA LEU A 76 -9.56 7.90 -3.98
C LEU A 76 -11.04 7.56 -4.26
N GLU A 77 -11.40 7.25 -5.51
CA GLU A 77 -12.78 6.89 -5.87
C GLU A 77 -13.10 5.41 -5.60
N ASN A 78 -12.09 4.57 -5.35
CA ASN A 78 -12.27 3.15 -5.02
C ASN A 78 -12.56 2.93 -3.53
N VAL A 79 -12.19 3.89 -2.68
CA VAL A 79 -12.35 3.80 -1.22
C VAL A 79 -13.83 3.72 -0.84
N GLY A 80 -14.15 2.71 -0.02
CA GLY A 80 -15.50 2.41 0.43
C GLY A 80 -16.32 1.56 -0.53
N TYR A 81 -15.94 1.49 -1.82
CA TYR A 81 -16.63 0.68 -2.83
C TYR A 81 -15.97 -0.67 -3.08
N THR A 82 -14.68 -0.79 -2.81
CA THR A 82 -13.93 -2.04 -2.90
C THR A 82 -13.44 -2.47 -1.53
N ALA A 83 -13.19 -3.77 -1.37
CA ALA A 83 -12.75 -4.33 -0.09
C ALA A 83 -11.26 -4.06 0.23
N ARG A 84 -10.48 -3.60 -0.77
CA ARG A 84 -9.01 -3.67 -0.78
C ARG A 84 -8.27 -2.35 -0.98
N HIS A 85 -8.95 -1.26 -1.36
CA HIS A 85 -8.32 0.02 -1.67
C HIS A 85 -8.48 1.06 -0.55
N HIS A 86 -7.41 1.80 -0.33
CA HIS A 86 -7.28 2.86 0.66
C HIS A 86 -6.62 4.08 0.02
N THR A 87 -6.89 5.28 0.54
CA THR A 87 -6.04 6.43 0.22
C THR A 87 -4.72 6.35 0.97
N PHE A 88 -4.74 5.94 2.24
CA PHE A 88 -3.55 5.72 3.06
C PHE A 88 -3.40 4.24 3.41
N PHE A 89 -2.24 3.67 3.14
CA PHE A 89 -1.93 2.28 3.49
C PHE A 89 -0.44 2.12 3.77
N GLU A 90 -0.05 0.94 4.25
CA GLU A 90 1.35 0.58 4.43
C GLU A 90 1.79 -0.47 3.42
N MET A 91 2.93 -0.21 2.80
CA MET A 91 3.60 -1.10 1.87
C MET A 91 4.83 -1.70 2.54
N LEU A 92 4.78 -3.01 2.80
CA LEU A 92 5.93 -3.79 3.20
C LEU A 92 6.77 -4.10 1.96
N GLY A 93 8.03 -3.67 1.94
CA GLY A 93 8.90 -3.85 0.78
C GLY A 93 10.30 -4.30 1.16
N ASN A 94 10.84 -5.22 0.39
CA ASN A 94 12.27 -5.53 0.33
C ASN A 94 12.83 -5.11 -1.03
N PHE A 95 14.04 -4.57 -1.01
CA PHE A 95 14.68 -3.93 -2.15
C PHE A 95 16.11 -4.47 -2.29
N SER A 96 16.51 -4.72 -3.53
CA SER A 96 17.85 -5.18 -3.89
C SER A 96 18.48 -4.23 -4.89
N PHE A 97 19.64 -3.67 -4.55
CA PHE A 97 20.36 -2.72 -5.38
C PHE A 97 21.52 -3.42 -6.11
N GLY A 98 21.17 -4.47 -6.85
CA GLY A 98 22.11 -5.35 -7.54
C GLY A 98 22.74 -6.45 -6.66
N SER A 99 22.13 -6.79 -5.53
CA SER A 99 22.60 -7.87 -4.62
C SER A 99 22.08 -9.26 -5.01
N TYR A 100 20.83 -9.33 -5.42
CA TYR A 100 20.11 -10.52 -5.86
C TYR A 100 19.03 -10.07 -6.85
N PHE A 101 18.49 -11.01 -7.61
CA PHE A 101 17.46 -10.71 -8.62
C PHE A 101 16.29 -11.69 -8.50
N LYS A 102 15.70 -12.12 -9.63
CA LYS A 102 14.45 -12.88 -9.68
C LYS A 102 14.38 -14.09 -8.74
N THR A 103 15.32 -15.03 -8.83
CA THR A 103 15.28 -16.26 -8.00
C THR A 103 15.27 -15.95 -6.52
N GLY A 104 16.22 -15.14 -6.04
CA GLY A 104 16.30 -14.77 -4.62
C GLY A 104 15.07 -13.98 -4.14
N ALA A 105 14.55 -13.07 -4.97
CA ALA A 105 13.34 -12.31 -4.62
C ALA A 105 12.11 -13.21 -4.46
N ILE A 106 11.91 -14.13 -5.42
CA ILE A 106 10.81 -15.10 -5.43
C ILE A 106 10.94 -16.07 -4.24
N GLU A 107 12.13 -16.60 -3.97
CA GLU A 107 12.40 -17.46 -2.81
C GLU A 107 12.10 -16.74 -1.49
N TYR A 108 12.53 -15.49 -1.35
CA TYR A 108 12.27 -14.72 -0.14
C TYR A 108 10.79 -14.47 0.08
N ALA A 109 10.06 -14.06 -0.95
CA ALA A 109 8.63 -13.83 -0.84
C ALA A 109 7.87 -15.11 -0.53
N TRP A 110 8.17 -16.20 -1.24
CA TRP A 110 7.53 -17.49 -1.03
C TRP A 110 7.80 -18.06 0.36
N SER A 111 9.05 -18.05 0.81
CA SER A 111 9.41 -18.51 2.16
C SER A 111 8.71 -17.69 3.24
N PHE A 112 8.61 -16.37 3.10
CA PHE A 112 7.90 -15.56 4.08
C PHE A 112 6.42 -15.94 4.17
N ILE A 113 5.73 -16.01 3.03
CA ILE A 113 4.31 -16.37 2.95
C ILE A 113 4.06 -17.76 3.52
N ARG A 114 4.89 -18.75 3.16
CA ARG A 114 4.66 -20.15 3.53
C ARG A 114 5.14 -20.51 4.91
N ASN A 115 6.30 -20.01 5.32
CA ASN A 115 6.95 -20.44 6.56
C ASN A 115 6.62 -19.50 7.73
N ASN A 116 6.69 -18.19 7.53
CA ASN A 116 6.42 -17.22 8.60
C ASN A 116 4.91 -16.99 8.78
N LEU A 117 4.16 -16.91 7.68
CA LEU A 117 2.71 -16.66 7.75
C LEU A 117 1.85 -17.94 7.67
N SER A 118 2.46 -19.08 7.34
CA SER A 118 1.75 -20.37 7.21
C SER A 118 0.57 -20.33 6.23
N ILE A 119 0.63 -19.48 5.20
CA ILE A 119 -0.44 -19.40 4.20
C ILE A 119 -0.40 -20.67 3.32
N PRO A 120 -1.53 -21.37 3.11
CA PRO A 120 -1.55 -22.60 2.32
C PRO A 120 -1.22 -22.37 0.83
N GLN A 121 -0.48 -23.31 0.21
CA GLN A 121 -0.09 -23.22 -1.21
C GLN A 121 -1.29 -23.11 -2.15
N ASP A 122 -2.30 -23.91 -1.87
CA ASP A 122 -3.52 -24.08 -2.67
C ASP A 122 -4.43 -22.84 -2.62
N LYS A 123 -4.08 -21.85 -1.80
CA LYS A 123 -4.69 -20.53 -1.77
C LYS A 123 -3.94 -19.50 -2.59
N LEU A 124 -2.73 -19.82 -3.07
CA LEU A 124 -1.88 -18.86 -3.77
C LEU A 124 -1.98 -19.03 -5.28
N TRP A 125 -1.96 -17.89 -5.96
CA TRP A 125 -1.93 -17.75 -7.41
C TRP A 125 -0.83 -16.77 -7.77
N ILE A 126 -0.22 -16.97 -8.93
CA ILE A 126 0.93 -16.20 -9.39
C ILE A 126 0.60 -15.60 -10.75
N THR A 127 0.96 -14.34 -10.96
CA THR A 127 1.03 -13.75 -12.31
C THR A 127 2.47 -13.47 -12.70
N VAL A 128 2.77 -13.56 -13.98
CA VAL A 128 4.06 -13.19 -14.56
C VAL A 128 3.83 -12.39 -15.84
N HIS A 129 4.76 -11.51 -16.17
CA HIS A 129 4.71 -10.79 -17.43
C HIS A 129 4.75 -11.76 -18.63
N HIS A 130 3.97 -11.51 -19.68
CA HIS A 130 3.84 -12.40 -20.85
C HIS A 130 5.16 -12.72 -21.57
N GLN A 131 6.16 -11.86 -21.43
CA GLN A 131 7.51 -12.07 -21.99
C GLN A 131 8.51 -12.65 -20.98
N ASP A 132 8.15 -12.76 -19.70
CA ASP A 132 9.06 -13.19 -18.62
C ASP A 132 9.00 -14.71 -18.36
N GLN A 133 9.56 -15.46 -19.32
CA GLN A 133 9.70 -16.91 -19.21
C GLN A 133 10.64 -17.35 -18.09
N GLU A 134 11.53 -16.47 -17.63
CA GLU A 134 12.46 -16.77 -16.54
C GLU A 134 11.71 -16.88 -15.21
N SER A 135 10.89 -15.88 -14.87
CA SER A 135 10.08 -15.89 -13.65
C SER A 135 9.08 -17.05 -13.64
N PHE A 136 8.48 -17.37 -14.79
CA PHE A 136 7.62 -18.55 -14.93
C PHE A 136 8.35 -19.85 -14.55
N LYS A 137 9.55 -20.07 -15.09
CA LYS A 137 10.36 -21.27 -14.78
C LYS A 137 10.79 -21.31 -13.32
N ILE A 138 11.15 -20.17 -12.72
CA ILE A 138 11.46 -20.12 -11.29
C ILE A 138 10.24 -20.56 -10.47
N TRP A 139 9.05 -20.03 -10.74
CA TRP A 139 7.84 -20.42 -10.01
C TRP A 139 7.47 -21.89 -10.21
N ARG A 140 7.54 -22.40 -11.43
CA ARG A 140 7.15 -23.78 -11.75
C ARG A 140 8.18 -24.81 -11.29
N ASP A 141 9.44 -24.61 -11.66
CA ASP A 141 10.49 -25.63 -11.53
C ASP A 141 11.24 -25.52 -10.20
N HIS A 142 11.52 -24.29 -9.75
CA HIS A 142 12.34 -24.05 -8.56
C HIS A 142 11.49 -23.96 -7.29
N ILE A 143 10.36 -23.26 -7.35
CA ILE A 143 9.42 -23.14 -6.21
C ILE A 143 8.43 -24.31 -6.16
N GLY A 144 8.04 -24.86 -7.32
CA GLY A 144 7.08 -25.96 -7.38
C GLY A 144 5.62 -25.52 -7.30
N VAL A 145 5.28 -24.32 -7.81
CA VAL A 145 3.88 -23.91 -7.98
C VAL A 145 3.28 -24.65 -9.16
N ASP A 146 2.06 -25.18 -8.99
CA ASP A 146 1.31 -25.81 -10.10
C ASP A 146 1.15 -24.81 -11.25
N GLU A 147 1.57 -25.20 -12.44
CA GLU A 147 1.50 -24.39 -13.66
C GLU A 147 0.09 -23.81 -13.90
N LYS A 148 -0.98 -24.52 -13.50
CA LYS A 148 -2.37 -24.04 -13.62
C LYS A 148 -2.67 -22.80 -12.77
N ARG A 149 -1.80 -22.46 -11.83
CA ARG A 149 -1.91 -21.30 -10.94
C ARG A 149 -0.91 -20.20 -11.27
N ILE A 150 -0.17 -20.35 -12.37
CA ILE A 150 0.76 -19.35 -12.88
C ILE A 150 0.17 -18.78 -14.17
N VAL A 151 -0.20 -17.50 -14.16
CA VAL A 151 -0.88 -16.84 -15.27
C VAL A 151 0.06 -15.84 -15.94
N PHE A 152 0.17 -15.90 -17.27
CA PHE A 152 0.85 -14.85 -18.03
C PHE A 152 -0.09 -13.67 -18.27
N CYS A 153 0.34 -12.46 -17.93
CA CYS A 153 -0.44 -11.24 -18.14
C CYS A 153 0.33 -10.18 -18.93
N SER A 154 -0.42 -9.23 -19.48
CA SER A 154 0.11 -8.14 -20.31
C SER A 154 0.85 -7.07 -19.49
N ASP A 155 1.45 -6.10 -20.18
CA ASP A 155 2.09 -4.92 -19.59
C ASP A 155 1.16 -4.15 -18.63
N LYS A 156 -0.16 -4.19 -18.86
CA LYS A 156 -1.14 -3.51 -18.02
C LYS A 156 -1.03 -3.92 -16.55
N ASP A 157 -0.81 -5.22 -16.32
CA ASP A 157 -0.87 -5.81 -14.98
C ASP A 157 0.53 -6.18 -14.49
N ASN A 158 1.39 -6.70 -15.36
CA ASN A 158 2.71 -7.22 -15.00
C ASN A 158 3.89 -6.40 -15.52
N PHE A 159 3.69 -5.10 -15.80
CA PHE A 159 4.78 -4.15 -15.99
C PHE A 159 4.58 -2.93 -15.08
N TRP A 160 5.41 -2.83 -14.05
CA TRP A 160 5.29 -1.77 -13.06
C TRP A 160 6.20 -0.58 -13.41
N ALA A 161 5.67 0.62 -13.20
CA ALA A 161 6.44 1.85 -13.35
C ALA A 161 6.02 2.89 -12.29
N MET A 162 7.02 3.55 -11.70
CA MET A 162 6.84 4.53 -10.62
C MET A 162 5.94 5.72 -11.00
N GLY A 163 6.11 6.20 -12.23
CA GLY A 163 5.46 7.39 -12.75
C GLY A 163 5.43 7.35 -14.27
N ASP A 164 5.28 8.52 -14.90
CA ASP A 164 5.50 8.68 -16.34
C ASP A 164 7.00 8.67 -16.68
N ARG A 165 7.86 8.87 -15.68
CA ARG A 165 9.31 8.73 -15.73
C ARG A 165 9.84 7.94 -14.53
N GLY A 166 11.06 7.43 -14.61
CA GLY A 166 11.76 6.78 -13.49
C GLY A 166 11.85 5.26 -13.62
N PRO A 167 12.39 4.60 -12.57
CA PRO A 167 12.60 3.15 -12.54
C PRO A 167 11.31 2.35 -12.81
N CYS A 168 11.44 1.31 -13.63
CA CYS A 168 10.37 0.42 -14.03
C CYS A 168 10.90 -0.95 -14.51
N GLY A 169 9.99 -1.90 -14.67
CA GLY A 169 10.32 -3.22 -15.21
C GLY A 169 9.15 -4.21 -15.15
N PRO A 170 9.33 -5.40 -15.75
CA PRO A 170 8.37 -6.49 -15.60
C PRO A 170 8.29 -6.92 -14.14
N CYS A 171 7.13 -7.41 -13.73
CA CYS A 171 6.90 -7.90 -12.39
C CYS A 171 6.18 -9.24 -12.36
N THR A 172 6.26 -9.91 -11.22
CA THR A 172 5.44 -11.06 -10.86
C THR A 172 4.66 -10.73 -9.61
N GLU A 173 3.39 -11.13 -9.55
CA GLU A 173 2.54 -10.82 -8.40
C GLU A 173 2.00 -12.11 -7.78
N ILE A 174 1.79 -12.05 -6.47
CA ILE A 174 1.23 -13.14 -5.67
C ILE A 174 -0.17 -12.73 -5.25
N PHE A 175 -1.14 -13.60 -5.52
CA PHE A 175 -2.55 -13.43 -5.20
C PHE A 175 -3.01 -14.47 -4.18
N TYR A 176 -3.98 -14.10 -3.35
CA TYR A 176 -4.65 -14.97 -2.40
C TYR A 176 -6.12 -15.21 -2.79
N ASP A 177 -6.54 -16.48 -2.82
CA ASP A 177 -7.93 -16.90 -3.07
C ASP A 177 -8.75 -16.93 -1.77
N HIS A 178 -9.59 -15.91 -1.55
CA HIS A 178 -10.53 -15.84 -0.43
C HIS A 178 -11.57 -16.99 -0.43
N GLY A 179 -11.74 -17.68 -1.56
CA GLY A 179 -12.63 -18.82 -1.70
C GLY A 179 -13.92 -18.51 -2.45
N PRO A 180 -14.70 -19.56 -2.77
CA PRO A 180 -15.84 -19.47 -3.68
C PRO A 180 -17.04 -18.69 -3.14
N SER A 181 -17.07 -18.34 -1.85
CA SER A 181 -18.10 -17.47 -1.27
C SER A 181 -17.97 -16.01 -1.68
N VAL A 182 -16.84 -15.64 -2.29
CA VAL A 182 -16.55 -14.30 -2.79
C VAL A 182 -16.62 -14.29 -4.31
N ALA A 183 -17.24 -13.26 -4.89
CA ALA A 183 -17.33 -13.11 -6.34
C ALA A 183 -15.99 -12.67 -6.96
N GLY A 184 -15.71 -13.18 -8.16
CA GLY A 184 -14.51 -12.87 -8.94
C GLY A 184 -13.79 -14.14 -9.41
N GLY A 185 -13.08 -13.99 -10.52
CA GLY A 185 -12.29 -15.06 -11.14
C GLY A 185 -10.79 -14.88 -10.89
N PRO A 186 -9.97 -15.90 -11.20
CA PRO A 186 -8.52 -15.82 -11.02
C PRO A 186 -7.92 -14.71 -11.90
N PRO A 187 -6.68 -14.25 -11.62
CA PRO A 187 -5.99 -13.28 -12.45
C PRO A 187 -6.01 -13.68 -13.94
N GLY A 188 -6.21 -12.72 -14.84
CA GLY A 188 -6.30 -12.95 -16.29
C GLY A 188 -7.65 -13.48 -16.79
N SER A 189 -8.60 -13.80 -15.92
CA SER A 189 -9.98 -14.13 -16.30
C SER A 189 -10.83 -12.89 -16.60
N PRO A 190 -11.97 -13.01 -17.33
CA PRO A 190 -12.87 -11.88 -17.58
C PRO A 190 -13.45 -11.21 -16.33
N ASP A 191 -13.49 -11.93 -15.21
CA ASP A 191 -14.00 -11.48 -13.91
C ASP A 191 -12.89 -11.28 -12.87
N ALA A 192 -11.64 -11.10 -13.31
CA ALA A 192 -10.45 -10.89 -12.45
C ALA A 192 -10.50 -9.60 -11.60
N ASP A 193 -11.31 -8.61 -11.98
CA ASP A 193 -11.44 -7.34 -11.22
C ASP A 193 -12.20 -7.51 -9.89
N GLY A 194 -12.85 -8.66 -9.68
CA GLY A 194 -13.53 -9.02 -8.45
C GLY A 194 -12.60 -9.11 -7.23
N ASP A 195 -13.19 -9.28 -6.05
CA ASP A 195 -12.43 -9.28 -4.78
C ASP A 195 -12.00 -10.69 -4.32
N ARG A 196 -12.39 -11.77 -5.02
CA ARG A 196 -12.04 -13.14 -4.62
C ARG A 196 -10.53 -13.39 -4.62
N TYR A 197 -9.86 -12.98 -5.70
CA TYR A 197 -8.42 -13.16 -5.86
C TYR A 197 -7.74 -11.82 -5.59
N MET A 198 -7.26 -11.65 -4.36
CA MET A 198 -6.65 -10.41 -3.93
C MET A 198 -5.14 -10.47 -4.13
N GLU A 199 -4.60 -9.54 -4.92
CA GLU A 199 -3.16 -9.31 -5.02
C GLU A 199 -2.62 -8.93 -3.63
N ILE A 200 -1.67 -9.71 -3.11
CA ILE A 200 -1.06 -9.46 -1.79
C ILE A 200 0.36 -8.91 -1.90
N TRP A 201 1.13 -9.29 -2.93
CA TRP A 201 2.53 -8.90 -3.05
C TRP A 201 2.98 -8.81 -4.50
N ASN A 202 3.46 -7.65 -4.92
CA ASN A 202 4.07 -7.43 -6.23
C ASN A 202 5.62 -7.43 -6.10
N LEU A 203 6.30 -8.20 -6.95
CA LEU A 203 7.76 -8.28 -7.07
C LEU A 203 8.18 -7.73 -8.44
N VAL A 204 8.69 -6.51 -8.44
CA VAL A 204 9.13 -5.78 -9.62
C VAL A 204 10.63 -6.01 -9.87
N PHE A 205 10.94 -6.46 -11.08
CA PHE A 205 12.31 -6.67 -11.55
C PHE A 205 12.76 -5.44 -12.33
N MET A 206 13.21 -4.43 -11.59
CA MET A 206 13.66 -3.14 -12.10
C MET A 206 14.79 -3.32 -13.11
N GLN A 207 14.53 -2.92 -14.35
CA GLN A 207 15.45 -3.09 -15.48
C GLN A 207 15.61 -1.81 -16.30
N TYR A 208 14.66 -0.88 -16.22
CA TYR A 208 14.63 0.30 -17.06
C TYR A 208 14.37 1.58 -16.27
N ASP A 209 14.85 2.70 -16.80
CA ASP A 209 14.42 4.05 -16.47
C ASP A 209 13.56 4.58 -17.61
N ARG A 210 12.28 4.80 -17.35
CA ARG A 210 11.34 5.35 -18.33
C ARG A 210 11.60 6.84 -18.52
N GLN A 211 11.78 7.24 -19.76
CA GLN A 211 12.06 8.62 -20.15
C GLN A 211 10.78 9.40 -20.47
N ALA A 212 10.95 10.72 -20.60
CA ALA A 212 9.91 11.68 -20.97
C ALA A 212 9.09 11.31 -22.21
N ASP A 213 9.78 10.79 -23.21
CA ASP A 213 9.26 10.45 -24.53
C ASP A 213 8.67 9.03 -24.56
N GLY A 214 8.65 8.34 -23.41
CA GLY A 214 8.18 6.97 -23.27
C GLY A 214 9.21 5.90 -23.60
N SER A 215 10.44 6.28 -24.00
CA SER A 215 11.52 5.32 -24.22
C SER A 215 12.03 4.72 -22.90
N TYR A 216 12.70 3.56 -22.98
CA TYR A 216 13.26 2.84 -21.85
C TYR A 216 14.78 2.81 -21.94
N LEU A 217 15.47 3.41 -20.97
CA LEU A 217 16.92 3.28 -20.83
C LEU A 217 17.24 2.15 -19.85
N PRO A 218 18.16 1.22 -20.16
CA PRO A 218 18.56 0.19 -19.22
C PRO A 218 19.16 0.78 -17.93
N LEU A 219 18.77 0.25 -16.77
CA LEU A 219 19.41 0.60 -15.51
C LEU A 219 20.86 0.08 -15.46
N PRO A 220 21.77 0.74 -14.72
CA PRO A 220 23.17 0.29 -14.62
C PRO A 220 23.31 -1.13 -14.08
N LYS A 221 22.38 -1.55 -13.22
CA LYS A 221 22.30 -2.90 -12.65
C LYS A 221 20.84 -3.32 -12.53
N PRO A 222 20.49 -4.57 -12.85
CA PRO A 222 19.18 -5.13 -12.50
C PRO A 222 18.96 -5.09 -11.00
N CYS A 223 17.79 -4.62 -10.59
CA CYS A 223 17.44 -4.41 -9.19
C CYS A 223 16.08 -5.04 -8.87
N VAL A 224 15.78 -5.22 -7.58
CA VAL A 224 14.48 -5.72 -7.12
C VAL A 224 13.81 -4.64 -6.30
N ASP A 225 12.53 -4.41 -6.60
CA ASP A 225 11.60 -3.64 -5.80
C ASP A 225 10.40 -4.54 -5.50
N THR A 226 9.93 -4.56 -4.25
CA THR A 226 8.73 -5.33 -3.91
C THR A 226 7.80 -4.50 -3.05
N GLY A 227 6.51 -4.79 -3.14
CA GLY A 227 5.48 -4.12 -2.35
C GLY A 227 4.35 -5.06 -1.99
N MET A 228 4.13 -5.25 -0.69
CA MET A 228 3.03 -6.00 -0.11
C MET A 228 2.16 -5.07 0.72
N GLY A 229 0.86 -5.04 0.44
CA GLY A 229 -0.09 -4.23 1.22
C GLY A 229 -0.30 -4.83 2.60
N LEU A 230 0.13 -4.15 3.66
CA LEU A 230 0.00 -4.64 5.03
C LEU A 230 -1.46 -4.88 5.44
N GLU A 231 -2.37 -3.98 5.03
CA GLU A 231 -3.81 -4.14 5.26
C GLU A 231 -4.40 -5.36 4.55
N ARG A 232 -3.93 -5.66 3.33
CA ARG A 232 -4.34 -6.86 2.57
C ARG A 232 -3.81 -8.12 3.26
N LEU A 233 -2.58 -8.09 3.73
CA LEU A 233 -1.99 -9.19 4.49
C LEU A 233 -2.74 -9.44 5.81
N ALA A 234 -3.11 -8.37 6.52
CA ALA A 234 -3.92 -8.46 7.73
C ALA A 234 -5.30 -9.07 7.45
N CYS A 235 -5.92 -8.73 6.32
CA CYS A 235 -7.16 -9.34 5.87
C CYS A 235 -7.05 -10.86 5.73
N VAL A 236 -6.01 -11.33 5.02
CA VAL A 236 -5.70 -12.77 4.86
C VAL A 236 -5.45 -13.44 6.21
N TYR A 237 -4.62 -12.83 7.06
CA TYR A 237 -4.21 -13.40 8.32
C TYR A 237 -5.35 -13.49 9.36
N GLU A 238 -6.22 -12.48 9.42
CA GLU A 238 -7.39 -12.46 10.29
C GLU A 238 -8.56 -13.28 9.74
N GLY A 239 -8.43 -13.84 8.53
CA GLY A 239 -9.47 -14.64 7.90
C GLY A 239 -10.73 -13.86 7.57
N VAL A 240 -10.59 -12.56 7.30
CA VAL A 240 -11.70 -11.68 6.90
C VAL A 240 -11.64 -11.42 5.39
N PHE A 241 -12.72 -10.86 4.85
CA PHE A 241 -12.83 -10.58 3.42
C PHE A 241 -12.40 -9.14 3.07
N SER A 242 -12.79 -8.16 3.89
CA SER A 242 -12.41 -6.77 3.67
C SER A 242 -11.25 -6.33 4.56
N ASN A 243 -10.37 -5.51 4.00
CA ASN A 243 -9.38 -4.77 4.79
C ASN A 243 -10.05 -3.98 5.91
N PHE A 244 -11.24 -3.43 5.66
CA PHE A 244 -12.01 -2.66 6.64
C PHE A 244 -12.63 -3.50 7.77
N ASP A 245 -12.58 -4.83 7.65
CA ASP A 245 -13.03 -5.76 8.68
C ASP A 245 -11.88 -6.22 9.56
N THR A 246 -10.65 -5.80 9.31
CA THR A 246 -9.51 -6.12 10.17
C THR A 246 -9.59 -5.39 11.51
N SER A 247 -8.87 -5.91 12.50
CA SER A 247 -8.72 -5.30 13.83
C SER A 247 -8.28 -3.82 13.77
N LEU A 248 -7.47 -3.44 12.78
CA LEU A 248 -7.03 -2.06 12.55
C LEU A 248 -8.20 -1.10 12.29
N PHE A 249 -9.11 -1.48 11.39
CA PHE A 249 -10.22 -0.61 10.99
C PHE A 249 -11.41 -0.71 11.92
N ARG A 250 -11.67 -1.89 12.53
CA ARG A 250 -12.79 -2.08 13.45
C ARG A 250 -12.81 -1.04 14.57
N LEU A 251 -11.67 -0.78 15.22
CA LEU A 251 -11.61 0.19 16.32
C LEU A 251 -12.00 1.61 15.86
N LEU A 252 -11.47 2.04 14.71
CA LEU A 252 -11.75 3.38 14.18
C LEU A 252 -13.20 3.49 13.68
N LYS A 253 -13.71 2.47 13.01
CA LYS A 253 -15.11 2.39 12.55
C LYS A 253 -16.08 2.40 13.71
N THR A 254 -15.82 1.64 14.77
CA THR A 254 -16.64 1.66 16.00
C THR A 254 -16.67 3.05 16.62
N SER A 255 -15.53 3.74 16.69
CA SER A 255 -15.49 5.11 17.22
C SER A 255 -16.39 6.07 16.44
N PHE A 256 -16.45 5.98 15.10
CA PHE A 256 -17.40 6.77 14.30
C PHE A 256 -18.85 6.33 14.52
N ALA A 257 -19.10 5.02 14.55
CA ALA A 257 -20.45 4.48 14.72
C ALA A 257 -21.08 4.91 16.06
N ASP A 258 -20.31 4.84 17.15
CA ASP A 258 -20.74 5.24 18.49
C ASP A 258 -21.14 6.73 18.56
N GLN A 259 -20.41 7.59 17.83
CA GLN A 259 -20.71 9.01 17.78
C GLN A 259 -21.95 9.34 16.93
N ILE A 260 -22.16 8.60 15.84
CA ILE A 260 -23.26 8.85 14.90
C ILE A 260 -24.60 8.31 15.45
N GLY A 261 -24.58 7.18 16.16
CA GLY A 261 -25.74 6.69 16.92
C GLY A 261 -26.93 6.23 16.07
N CYS A 262 -26.74 5.98 14.76
CA CYS A 262 -27.77 5.47 13.87
C CYS A 262 -27.22 4.34 12.97
N PRO A 263 -28.06 3.58 12.25
CA PRO A 263 -27.59 2.61 11.27
C PRO A 263 -26.78 3.27 10.16
N ILE A 264 -25.55 2.81 9.93
CA ILE A 264 -24.63 3.38 8.94
C ILE A 264 -24.26 2.29 7.94
N THR A 265 -24.16 2.65 6.66
CA THR A 265 -23.67 1.73 5.64
C THR A 265 -22.16 1.54 5.75
N GLU A 266 -21.68 0.33 5.48
CA GLU A 266 -20.25 0.00 5.49
C GLU A 266 -19.42 0.97 4.64
N VAL A 267 -19.91 1.32 3.45
CA VAL A 267 -19.26 2.29 2.54
C VAL A 267 -18.91 3.59 3.26
N LYS A 268 -19.84 4.14 4.06
CA LYS A 268 -19.63 5.43 4.72
C LYS A 268 -18.64 5.30 5.88
N LEU A 269 -18.72 4.23 6.69
CA LEU A 269 -17.75 3.98 7.76
C LEU A 269 -16.33 3.78 7.20
N ASN A 270 -16.22 3.06 6.09
CA ASN A 270 -14.95 2.80 5.41
C ASN A 270 -14.30 4.09 4.91
N VAL A 271 -15.08 4.97 4.25
CA VAL A 271 -14.60 6.30 3.81
C VAL A 271 -14.17 7.17 4.99
N LEU A 272 -14.96 7.22 6.06
CA LEU A 272 -14.61 7.99 7.27
C LEU A 272 -13.30 7.51 7.90
N ALA A 273 -13.14 6.20 8.07
CA ALA A 273 -11.96 5.60 8.67
C ALA A 273 -10.70 5.82 7.82
N ASP A 274 -10.78 5.58 6.51
CA ASP A 274 -9.66 5.79 5.58
C ASP A 274 -9.22 7.25 5.52
N HIS A 275 -10.15 8.17 5.24
CA HIS A 275 -9.80 9.58 5.06
C HIS A 275 -9.34 10.24 6.36
N CYS A 276 -9.81 9.78 7.52
CA CYS A 276 -9.29 10.23 8.81
C CYS A 276 -7.82 9.83 8.97
N ARG A 277 -7.46 8.57 8.70
CA ARG A 277 -6.05 8.10 8.73
C ARG A 277 -5.18 8.92 7.78
N ALA A 278 -5.59 9.04 6.53
CA ALA A 278 -4.84 9.78 5.52
C ALA A 278 -4.62 11.24 5.92
N SER A 279 -5.66 11.92 6.42
CA SER A 279 -5.57 13.32 6.84
C SER A 279 -4.61 13.51 8.01
N VAL A 280 -4.67 12.64 9.03
CA VAL A 280 -3.77 12.70 10.19
C VAL A 280 -2.31 12.56 9.77
N PHE A 281 -1.98 11.57 8.96
CA PHE A 281 -0.59 11.36 8.53
C PHE A 281 -0.09 12.47 7.60
N LEU A 282 -0.91 12.94 6.67
CA LEU A 282 -0.54 14.06 5.79
C LEU A 282 -0.23 15.32 6.60
N ILE A 283 -1.06 15.66 7.60
CA ILE A 283 -0.82 16.81 8.46
C ILE A 283 0.41 16.59 9.35
N ALA A 284 0.58 15.40 9.90
CA ALA A 284 1.75 15.06 10.71
C ALA A 284 3.08 15.19 9.93
N ASP A 285 3.04 14.92 8.62
CA ASP A 285 4.18 15.08 7.69
C ASP A 285 4.27 16.50 7.08
N GLY A 286 3.42 17.45 7.52
CA GLY A 286 3.55 18.87 7.23
C GLY A 286 2.59 19.44 6.17
N ALA A 287 1.64 18.65 5.67
CA ALA A 287 0.62 19.18 4.75
C ALA A 287 -0.38 20.08 5.50
N THR A 288 -0.80 21.16 4.83
CA THR A 288 -1.87 22.06 5.33
C THR A 288 -2.94 22.19 4.24
N PRO A 289 -4.25 22.16 4.59
CA PRO A 289 -5.32 22.37 3.61
C PRO A 289 -5.15 23.67 2.83
N SER A 290 -5.30 23.62 1.51
CA SER A 290 -5.19 24.80 0.63
C SER A 290 -6.06 24.64 -0.63
N ALA A 291 -6.03 25.62 -1.53
CA ALA A 291 -6.76 25.58 -2.80
C ALA A 291 -6.02 24.82 -3.91
N GLU A 292 -4.74 24.50 -3.74
CA GLU A 292 -3.89 23.93 -4.81
C GLU A 292 -2.96 22.80 -4.32
N GLY A 293 -2.49 21.99 -5.26
CA GLY A 293 -1.47 20.96 -5.02
C GLY A 293 -1.81 19.98 -3.89
N ARG A 294 -0.82 19.67 -3.04
CA ARG A 294 -0.95 18.72 -1.92
C ARG A 294 -2.02 19.16 -0.91
N GLY A 295 -2.09 20.46 -0.64
CA GLY A 295 -3.07 21.02 0.30
C GLY A 295 -4.51 20.91 -0.20
N TYR A 296 -4.72 20.99 -1.52
CA TYR A 296 -6.03 20.72 -2.12
C TYR A 296 -6.47 19.27 -1.95
N VAL A 297 -5.56 18.31 -2.13
CA VAL A 297 -5.89 16.89 -1.91
C VAL A 297 -6.24 16.62 -0.44
N LEU A 298 -5.45 17.16 0.50
CA LEU A 298 -5.77 17.07 1.93
C LEU A 298 -7.14 17.67 2.25
N ARG A 299 -7.42 18.88 1.74
CA ARG A 299 -8.75 19.51 1.88
C ARG A 299 -9.86 18.62 1.33
N ARG A 300 -9.65 18.01 0.17
CA ARG A 300 -10.62 17.12 -0.48
C ARG A 300 -10.89 15.86 0.36
N LEU A 301 -9.86 15.24 0.94
CA LEU A 301 -10.00 14.09 1.84
C LEU A 301 -10.84 14.45 3.07
N ILE A 302 -10.49 15.55 3.75
CA ILE A 302 -11.22 16.05 4.92
C ILE A 302 -12.68 16.32 4.53
N ARG A 303 -12.94 17.14 3.51
CA ARG A 303 -14.31 17.52 3.12
C ARG A 303 -15.16 16.34 2.62
N ARG A 304 -14.56 15.32 1.99
CA ARG A 304 -15.27 14.07 1.65
C ARG A 304 -15.71 13.35 2.92
N ALA A 305 -14.83 13.18 3.90
CA ALA A 305 -15.21 12.59 5.18
C ALA A 305 -16.34 13.38 5.86
N LEU A 306 -16.24 14.71 5.89
CA LEU A 306 -17.29 15.58 6.43
C LEU A 306 -18.61 15.46 5.68
N SER A 307 -18.58 15.38 4.35
CA SER A 307 -19.78 15.19 3.54
C SER A 307 -20.47 13.85 3.86
N HIS A 308 -19.70 12.77 4.05
CA HIS A 308 -20.25 11.48 4.47
C HIS A 308 -20.88 11.55 5.87
N GLY A 309 -20.21 12.19 6.83
CA GLY A 309 -20.76 12.42 8.18
C GLY A 309 -21.99 13.32 8.17
N TYR A 310 -22.01 14.35 7.33
CA TYR A 310 -23.18 15.23 7.15
C TYR A 310 -24.38 14.46 6.62
N GLN A 311 -24.18 13.58 5.63
CA GLN A 311 -25.26 12.71 5.14
C GLN A 311 -25.77 11.73 6.20
N LEU A 312 -25.01 11.48 7.27
CA LEU A 312 -25.40 10.65 8.42
C LEU A 312 -26.03 11.45 9.58
N GLY A 313 -26.25 12.74 9.39
CA GLY A 313 -26.91 13.59 10.40
C GLY A 313 -25.94 14.35 11.32
N LEU A 314 -24.63 14.20 11.15
CA LEU A 314 -23.67 15.06 11.88
C LEU A 314 -23.78 16.50 11.37
N ARG A 315 -24.00 17.45 12.27
CA ARG A 315 -24.20 18.89 11.96
C ARG A 315 -23.20 19.79 12.68
N ARG A 316 -22.15 19.21 13.24
CA ARG A 316 -21.10 19.90 14.00
C ARG A 316 -19.75 19.24 13.69
N PRO A 317 -18.62 19.95 13.87
CA PRO A 317 -17.27 19.37 13.75
C PRO A 317 -17.13 18.09 14.57
N PHE A 318 -16.55 17.05 13.96
CA PHE A 318 -16.46 15.70 14.54
C PHE A 318 -15.15 14.98 14.19
N LEU A 319 -14.60 15.18 12.99
CA LEU A 319 -13.46 14.45 12.47
C LEU A 319 -12.19 14.66 13.31
N HIS A 320 -11.96 15.88 13.81
CA HIS A 320 -10.83 16.17 14.70
C HIS A 320 -10.81 15.31 15.97
N GLN A 321 -11.98 14.85 16.46
CA GLN A 321 -12.08 14.08 17.70
C GLN A 321 -11.51 12.66 17.53
N HIS A 322 -11.46 12.15 16.30
CA HIS A 322 -10.93 10.82 16.00
C HIS A 322 -9.41 10.79 15.78
N VAL A 323 -8.73 11.94 15.80
CA VAL A 323 -7.25 12.02 15.67
C VAL A 323 -6.58 11.15 16.73
N LYS A 324 -7.02 11.24 17.99
CA LYS A 324 -6.47 10.43 19.09
C LYS A 324 -6.67 8.92 18.89
N VAL A 325 -7.74 8.51 18.22
CA VAL A 325 -8.00 7.09 17.91
C VAL A 325 -7.02 6.61 16.84
N VAL A 326 -6.79 7.41 15.79
CA VAL A 326 -5.77 7.12 14.76
C VAL A 326 -4.38 7.04 15.40
N VAL A 327 -4.01 8.01 16.23
CA VAL A 327 -2.69 7.98 16.90
C VAL A 327 -2.57 6.76 17.82
N ARG A 328 -3.60 6.42 18.60
CA ARG A 328 -3.58 5.22 19.45
C ARG A 328 -3.32 3.94 18.66
N LEU A 329 -3.89 3.81 17.46
CA LEU A 329 -3.71 2.65 16.59
C LEU A 329 -2.30 2.55 15.99
N MET A 330 -1.68 3.70 15.71
CA MET A 330 -0.50 3.79 14.84
C MET A 330 0.79 4.19 15.58
N GLN A 331 0.68 4.71 16.80
CA GLN A 331 1.81 5.27 17.57
C GLN A 331 2.96 4.30 17.84
N ASP A 332 2.71 2.98 17.91
CA ASP A 332 3.77 2.02 18.19
C ASP A 332 4.73 1.90 17.00
N ALA A 333 4.20 1.97 15.78
CA ALA A 333 4.99 2.01 14.55
C ALA A 333 5.48 3.43 14.22
N TYR A 334 4.73 4.45 14.62
CA TYR A 334 4.99 5.85 14.32
C TYR A 334 4.93 6.73 15.58
N PRO A 335 5.93 6.64 16.49
CA PRO A 335 5.89 7.33 17.79
C PRO A 335 5.74 8.85 17.70
N TYR A 336 6.28 9.44 16.63
CA TYR A 336 6.25 10.89 16.39
C TYR A 336 4.82 11.45 16.27
N LEU A 337 3.82 10.62 15.95
CA LEU A 337 2.42 11.05 15.88
C LEU A 337 1.90 11.59 17.22
N LYS A 338 2.43 11.11 18.35
CA LYS A 338 2.06 11.59 19.69
C LYS A 338 2.27 13.10 19.83
N GLU A 339 3.39 13.59 19.31
CA GLU A 339 3.77 15.00 19.34
C GLU A 339 2.96 15.84 18.34
N LYS A 340 2.22 15.20 17.42
CA LYS A 340 1.44 15.85 16.37
C LYS A 340 -0.06 15.88 16.65
N ILE A 341 -0.55 15.27 17.75
CA ILE A 341 -1.98 15.20 18.07
C ILE A 341 -2.63 16.59 18.05
N GLU A 342 -2.15 17.52 18.87
CA GLU A 342 -2.77 18.85 19.00
C GLU A 342 -2.74 19.62 17.67
N HIS A 343 -1.65 19.49 16.91
CA HIS A 343 -1.54 20.12 15.61
C HIS A 343 -2.55 19.55 14.61
N CYS A 344 -2.66 18.22 14.53
CA CYS A 344 -3.61 17.55 13.64
C CYS A 344 -5.07 17.88 14.02
N GLU A 345 -5.41 17.82 15.32
CA GLU A 345 -6.73 18.20 15.82
C GLU A 345 -7.08 19.64 15.42
N LYS A 346 -6.15 20.59 15.62
CA LYS A 346 -6.35 22.00 15.28
C LYS A 346 -6.55 22.21 13.78
N VAL A 347 -5.69 21.63 12.94
CA VAL A 347 -5.77 21.80 11.48
C VAL A 347 -7.06 21.22 10.93
N ILE A 348 -7.45 20.03 11.37
CA ILE A 348 -8.72 19.41 10.95
C ILE A 348 -9.89 20.27 11.44
N ALA A 349 -9.91 20.68 12.71
CA ALA A 349 -11.00 21.47 13.28
C ALA A 349 -11.22 22.80 12.54
N ILE A 350 -10.15 23.48 12.10
CA ILE A 350 -10.25 24.71 11.30
C ILE A 350 -10.95 24.44 9.96
N GLU A 351 -10.56 23.38 9.24
CA GLU A 351 -11.19 23.03 7.97
C GLU A 351 -12.64 22.55 8.16
N GLU A 352 -12.95 21.88 9.29
CA GLU A 352 -14.33 21.54 9.66
C GLU A 352 -15.19 22.78 9.90
N GLN A 353 -14.70 23.77 10.65
CA GLN A 353 -15.41 25.02 10.91
C GLN A 353 -15.70 25.83 9.64
N GLN A 354 -14.89 25.67 8.59
CA GLN A 354 -15.12 26.30 7.29
C GLN A 354 -16.11 25.51 6.41
N PHE A 355 -16.33 24.23 6.72
CA PHE A 355 -17.23 23.36 5.95
C PHE A 355 -18.68 23.44 6.43
N PHE A 356 -18.89 23.45 7.74
CA PHE A 356 -20.21 23.64 8.37
C PHE A 356 -20.61 25.11 8.34
#